data_AF-A0A1V4ZYR5-F1
#
_entry.id   AF-A0A1V4ZYR5-F1
#
_cell.length_a   1.000
_cell.length_b   1.000
_cell.length_c   1.000
_cell.angle_alpha   90.00
_cell.angle_beta   90.00
_cell.angle_gamma   90.00
#
_symmetry.space_group_name_H-M   'P 1'
#
loop_
_entity.id
_entity.type
_entity.pdbx_description
1 polymer ?
#
loop_
_entity_poly.entity_id
_entity_poly.type
_entity_poly.pdbx_seq_one_letter_code
_entity_poly.pdbx_strand_id
1 'polypeptide(L)' 'MIDTVMIACVALILIGMAATIAARDPFDKLISLSVMIAGVFPFIADRGYLDVAIAVALVAPISTIFILMACRRETA' A
#
# COMPACT_ATOMS: atom_id res chain seq x y z
N MET A 1 22.22 -9.60 -1.73
CA MET A 1 21.55 -8.52 -0.96
C MET A 1 20.20 -8.16 -1.57
N ILE A 2 20.12 -7.97 -2.89
CA ILE A 2 18.85 -7.64 -3.58
C ILE A 2 17.81 -8.77 -3.44
N ASP A 3 18.22 -10.04 -3.53
CA ASP A 3 17.29 -11.18 -3.42
C ASP A 3 16.58 -11.25 -2.07
N THR A 4 17.30 -10.99 -0.97
CA THR A 4 16.73 -10.98 0.39
C THR A 4 15.73 -9.85 0.57
N VAL A 5 16.01 -8.67 0.01
CA VAL A 5 15.09 -7.52 0.04
C VAL A 5 13.82 -7.84 -0.75
N MET A 6 13.95 -8.43 -1.95
CA MET A 6 12.81 -8.82 -2.77
C MET A 6 11.91 -9.85 -2.06
N ILE A 7 12.50 -10.85 -1.41
CA ILE A 7 11.74 -11.83 -0.60
C ILE A 7 11.00 -11.14 0.55
N ALA A 8 11.65 -10.21 1.26
CA ALA A 8 11.00 -9.44 2.32
C ALA A 8 9.85 -8.58 1.78
N CYS A 9 10.00 -7.99 0.59
CA CYS A 9 8.93 -7.24 -0.08
C CYS A 9 7.75 -8.14 -0.46
N VAL A 10 7.98 -9.36 -0.96
CA VAL A 10 6.89 -10.33 -1.18
C VAL A 10 6.17 -10.64 0.13
N ALA A 11 6.91 -10.88 1.21
CA ALA A 11 6.31 -11.13 2.52
C ALA A 11 5.47 -9.94 2.99
N LEU A 12 5.93 -8.70 2.81
CA LEU A 12 5.17 -7.49 3.12
C LEU A 12 3.88 -7.38 2.29
N ILE A 13 3.90 -7.74 1.01
CA ILE A 13 2.71 -7.76 0.16
C ILE A 13 1.68 -8.75 0.74
N LEU A 14 2.11 -9.97 1.07
CA LEU A 14 1.22 -11.01 1.59
C LEU A 14 0.66 -10.66 2.96
N ILE A 15 1.50 -10.12 3.86
CA ILE A 15 1.09 -9.69 5.20
C ILE A 15 0.12 -8.51 5.09
N GLY A 16 0.45 -7.50 4.27
CA GLY A 16 -0.41 -6.33 4.04
C GLY A 16 -1.75 -6.74 3.46
N MET A 17 -1.78 -7.65 2.48
CA MET A 17 -3.01 -8.20 1.90
C MET A 17 -3.86 -8.91 2.96
N ALA A 18 -3.27 -9.84 3.72
CA ALA A 18 -3.98 -10.57 4.76
C ALA A 18 -4.54 -9.64 5.85
N ALA A 19 -3.74 -8.66 6.29
CA ALA A 19 -4.16 -7.66 7.26
C ALA A 19 -5.30 -6.77 6.73
N THR A 20 -5.24 -6.38 5.44
CA THR A 20 -6.30 -5.58 4.79
C THR A 20 -7.62 -6.33 4.75
N ILE A 21 -7.59 -7.65 4.48
CA ILE A 21 -8.79 -8.49 4.48
C ILE A 21 -9.35 -8.66 5.90
N ALA A 22 -8.47 -8.85 6.89
CA ALA A 22 -8.86 -9.10 8.27
C ALA A 22 -9.35 -7.83 9.01
N ALA A 23 -8.84 -6.64 8.64
CA ALA A 23 -9.17 -5.40 9.30
C ALA A 23 -10.65 -5.01 9.11
N ARG A 24 -11.32 -4.74 10.24
CA ARG A 24 -12.72 -4.29 10.28
C ARG A 24 -12.84 -2.78 10.30
N ASP A 25 -11.92 -2.10 10.98
CA ASP A 25 -11.88 -0.65 11.01
C ASP A 25 -11.29 -0.10 9.70
N PRO A 26 -11.91 0.94 9.09
CA PRO A 26 -11.42 1.51 7.84
C PRO A 26 -10.02 2.13 7.93
N PHE A 27 -9.60 2.67 9.07
CA PHE A 27 -8.24 3.21 9.26
C PHE A 27 -7.21 2.09 9.29
N ASP A 28 -7.46 1.00 10.03
CA ASP A 28 -6.58 -0.17 10.04
C ASP A 28 -6.45 -0.80 8.65
N LYS A 29 -7.54 -0.78 7.87
CA LYS A 29 -7.56 -1.20 6.46
C LYS A 29 -6.67 -0.34 5.59
N LEU A 30 -6.69 0.97 5.76
CA LEU A 30 -5.84 1.92 5.02
C LEU A 30 -4.35 1.75 5.36
N ILE A 31 -4.03 1.52 6.63
CA ILE A 31 -2.66 1.30 7.09
C ILE A 31 -2.12 0.00 6.48
N SER A 32 -2.87 -1.09 6.58
CA SER A 32 -2.48 -2.38 6.00
C SER A 32 -2.38 -2.35 4.47
N LEU A 33 -3.27 -1.60 3.80
CA LEU A 33 -3.20 -1.37 2.36
C LEU A 33 -1.91 -0.61 1.98
N SER A 34 -1.52 0.38 2.78
CA SER A 34 -0.29 1.15 2.55
C SER A 34 0.96 0.28 2.67
N VAL A 35 0.98 -0.67 3.62
CA VAL A 35 2.06 -1.66 3.76
C VAL A 35 2.12 -2.58 2.53
N MET A 36 0.98 -3.02 2.02
CA MET A 36 0.92 -3.82 0.79
C MET A 36 1.50 -3.05 -0.40
N ILE A 37 1.11 -1.79 -0.59
CA ILE A 37 1.62 -0.92 -1.67
C ILE A 37 3.13 -0.70 -1.53
N ALA A 38 3.62 -0.46 -0.32
CA ALA A 38 5.05 -0.32 -0.04
C ALA A 38 5.85 -1.57 -0.43
N GLY A 39 5.28 -2.76 -0.26
CA GLY A 39 5.89 -4.00 -0.71
C GLY A 39 5.95 -4.15 -2.24
N VAL A 40 4.97 -3.62 -2.98
CA VAL A 40 4.94 -3.66 -4.46
C VAL A 40 5.92 -2.65 -5.07
N PHE A 41 6.16 -1.53 -4.41
CA PHE A 41 6.93 -0.40 -4.96
C PHE A 41 8.33 -0.77 -5.51
N PRO A 42 9.16 -1.55 -4.80
CA PRO A 42 10.48 -1.95 -5.29
C PRO A 42 10.42 -2.80 -6.56
N PHE A 43 9.38 -3.62 -6.74
CA PHE A 43 9.21 -4.42 -7.97
C PHE A 43 8.91 -3.55 -9.19
N ILE A 44 8.20 -2.43 -9.01
CA ILE A 44 7.93 -1.48 -10.09
C ILE A 44 9.24 -0.79 -10.51
N ALA A 45 10.03 -0.36 -9.52
CA ALA A 45 11.31 0.29 -9.75
C ALA A 45 12.34 -0.66 -10.40
N ASP A 46 12.44 -1.90 -9.91
CA ASP A 46 13.37 -2.92 -10.42
C ASP A 46 13.07 -3.29 -11.89
N ARG A 47 11.80 -3.27 -12.29
CA ARG A 47 11.36 -3.49 -13.68
C ARG A 47 11.64 -2.31 -14.61
N GLY A 48 12.15 -1.18 -14.10
CA GLY A 48 12.40 0.03 -14.88
C GLY A 48 11.17 0.87 -15.19
N TYR A 49 10.03 0.60 -14.54
CA TYR A 49 8.78 1.33 -14.76
C TYR A 49 8.68 2.59 -13.89
N LEU A 50 9.63 3.52 -14.05
CA LEU A 50 9.74 4.69 -13.17
C LEU A 50 8.51 5.60 -13.23
N ASP A 51 7.90 5.76 -14.40
CA ASP A 51 6.66 6.55 -14.56
C ASP A 51 5.52 5.97 -13.72
N VAL A 52 5.40 4.63 -13.69
CA VAL A 52 4.41 3.92 -12.88
C VAL A 52 4.73 4.08 -11.39
N ALA A 53 6.01 4.01 -11.01
CA ALA A 53 6.41 4.20 -9.62
C ALA A 53 6.06 5.62 -9.13
N ILE A 54 6.32 6.65 -9.95
CA ILE A 54 5.94 8.04 -9.65
C ILE A 54 4.42 8.16 -9.53
N ALA A 55 3.67 7.60 -10.48
CA ALA A 55 2.22 7.61 -10.43
C ALA A 55 1.68 6.94 -9.17
N VAL A 56 2.19 5.76 -8.80
CA VAL A 56 1.79 5.05 -7.58
C VAL A 56 2.15 5.84 -6.32
N ALA A 57 3.33 6.48 -6.28
CA ALA A 57 3.77 7.31 -5.16
C ALA A 57 2.87 8.52 -4.91
N LEU A 58 2.20 9.04 -5.96
CA LEU A 58 1.25 10.14 -5.85
C LEU A 58 -0.17 9.65 -5.59
N VAL A 59 -0.62 8.62 -6.33
CA VAL A 59 -1.99 8.10 -6.25
C VAL A 59 -2.28 7.47 -4.88
N ALA A 60 -1.33 6.72 -4.31
CA ALA A 60 -1.54 6.08 -3.01
C ALA A 60 -1.85 7.08 -1.87
N PRO A 61 -1.04 8.14 -1.62
CA PRO A 61 -1.36 9.12 -0.58
C PRO A 61 -2.60 9.96 -0.93
N ILE A 62 -2.79 10.34 -2.19
CA ILE A 62 -3.99 11.09 -2.61
C ILE A 62 -5.26 10.27 -2.33
N SER A 63 -5.27 8.99 -2.72
CA SER A 63 -6.40 8.08 -2.45
C SER A 63 -6.65 7.92 -0.95
N THR A 64 -5.59 7.83 -0.13
CA THR A 64 -5.70 7.77 1.32
C THR A 64 -6.39 9.02 1.88
N ILE A 65 -6.02 10.22 1.42
CA ILE A 65 -6.67 11.48 1.86
C ILE A 65 -8.18 11.43 1.54
N PHE A 66 -8.54 11.03 0.31
CA PHE A 66 -9.96 10.92 -0.08
C PHE A 66 -10.74 9.90 0.76
N ILE A 67 -10.17 8.73 1.01
CA ILE A 67 -10.83 7.69 1.81
C ILE A 67 -10.98 8.16 3.27
N LEU A 68 -9.96 8.78 3.84
CA LEU A 68 -10.03 9.36 5.19
C LEU A 68 -11.11 10.44 5.30
N MET A 69 -11.26 11.30 4.28
CA MET A 69 -12.34 12.29 4.24
C MET A 69 -13.73 11.62 4.15
N ALA A 70 -13.86 10.54 3.38
CA ALA A 70 -15.10 9.79 3.27
C ALA A 70 -15.48 9.09 4.58
N CYS A 71 -14.55 8.39 5.22
CA CYS A 71 -14.79 7.69 6.49
C CYS A 71 -15.11 8.64 7.65
N ARG A 72 -14.51 9.84 7.70
CA ARG A 72 -14.86 10.88 8.69
C ARG A 72 -16.30 11.37 8.56
N ARG A 73 -16.94 11.22 7.40
CA ARG A 73 -18.32 11.68 7.17
C ARG A 73 -19.38 10.71 7.69
N GLU A 74 -19.03 9.44 7.90
CA GLU A 74 -19.98 8.43 8.43
C GLU A 74 -20.14 8.51 9.95
N THR A 75 -19.30 9.26 10.64
CA THR A 75 -19.30 9.43 12.10
C THR A 75 -19.91 10.75 12.58
N ALA A 76 -20.44 11.59 11.68
CA ALA A 76 -21.11 12.86 11.98
C ALA A 76 -22.59 12.82 11.54
#